data_AF-A0AAD7DBL0-F1
#
_entry.id   AF-A0AAD7DBL0-F1
#
_cell.length_a   1.000
_cell.length_b   1.000
_cell.length_c   1.000
_cell.angle_alpha   90.00
_cell.angle_beta   90.00
_cell.angle_gamma   90.00
#
_symmetry.space_group_name_H-M   'P 1'
#
loop_
_entity.id
_entity.type
_entity.pdbx_description
1 polymer ?
#
loop_
_entity_poly.entity_id
_entity_poly.type
_entity_poly.pdbx_seq_one_letter_code
_entity_poly.pdbx_strand_id
1 'polypeptide(L)'
;TSPAIKHEVVVDNQTLYIPRAMAEALGWRPNQGMYQSGVQLTLHGWEPSYFTISPTGSDSELLSKGTVKSSQNKNVKIVLSYLKDQ
;
A
#
# COMPACT_ATOMS: atom_id res chain seq x y z
N THR A 1 18.73 -7.83 -3.77
CA THR A 1 17.28 -7.61 -3.58
C THR A 1 16.96 -8.00 -2.15
N SER A 2 16.39 -7.10 -1.33
CA SER A 2 15.99 -7.46 0.04
C SER A 2 14.84 -8.47 -0.04
N PRO A 3 14.85 -9.58 0.73
CA PRO A 3 13.76 -10.56 0.69
C PRO A 3 12.45 -9.90 1.14
N ALA A 4 11.35 -10.27 0.47
CA ALA A 4 10.02 -9.83 0.87
C ALA A 4 9.71 -10.39 2.27
N ILE A 5 9.48 -9.50 3.24
CA ILE A 5 9.13 -9.89 4.61
C ILE A 5 7.62 -10.10 4.67
N LYS A 6 7.20 -11.31 5.06
CA LYS A 6 5.79 -11.61 5.32
C LYS A 6 5.46 -11.18 6.75
N HIS A 7 4.42 -10.39 6.91
CA HIS A 7 3.88 -10.01 8.22
C HIS A 7 2.48 -10.58 8.36
N GLU A 8 2.19 -11.16 9.53
CA GLU A 8 0.83 -11.51 9.92
C GLU A 8 0.13 -10.27 10.46
N VAL A 9 -1.11 -10.08 10.05
CA VAL A 9 -1.97 -8.97 10.46
C VAL A 9 -3.32 -9.55 10.88
N VAL A 10 -3.96 -8.92 11.86
CA VAL A 10 -5.28 -9.34 12.35
C VAL A 10 -6.29 -8.28 11.97
N VAL A 11 -7.44 -8.70 11.42
CA VAL A 11 -8.59 -7.83 11.20
C VAL A 11 -9.67 -8.21 12.19
N ASP A 12 -10.03 -7.28 13.05
CA ASP A 12 -11.16 -7.44 13.97
C ASP A 12 -11.92 -6.12 14.06
N ASN A 13 -13.25 -6.19 14.10
CA ASN A 13 -14.15 -5.04 14.15
C ASN A 13 -13.74 -3.87 13.22
N GLN A 14 -13.50 -4.18 11.93
CA GLN A 14 -13.05 -3.22 10.90
C GLN A 14 -11.71 -2.52 11.21
N THR A 15 -10.92 -3.06 12.15
CA THR A 15 -9.61 -2.55 12.56
C THR A 15 -8.52 -3.50 12.12
N LEU A 16 -7.51 -2.99 11.42
CA LEU A 16 -6.33 -3.74 11.03
C LEU A 16 -5.23 -3.56 12.09
N TYR A 17 -4.94 -4.62 12.83
CA TYR A 17 -3.85 -4.68 13.79
C TYR A 17 -2.57 -5.14 13.08
N ILE A 18 -1.53 -4.32 13.20
CA ILE A 18 -0.24 -4.55 12.57
C ILE A 18 0.89 -4.56 13.61
N PRO A 19 2.00 -5.27 13.35
CA PRO A 19 3.18 -5.20 14.21
C PRO A 19 3.75 -3.79 14.27
N ARG A 20 4.35 -3.44 15.42
CA ARG A 20 4.99 -2.12 15.66
C ARG A 20 5.95 -1.71 14.54
N ALA A 21 6.79 -2.63 14.07
CA ALA A 21 7.76 -2.36 13.01
C ALA A 21 7.08 -1.91 11.70
N MET A 22 5.90 -2.42 11.39
CA MET A 22 5.13 -2.00 10.21
C MET A 22 4.50 -0.63 10.43
N ALA A 23 3.94 -0.37 11.63
CA ALA A 23 3.45 0.96 11.97
C ALA A 23 4.56 2.01 11.85
N GLU A 24 5.77 1.71 12.35
CA GLU A 24 6.93 2.58 12.25
C GLU A 24 7.41 2.75 10.79
N ALA A 25 7.35 1.72 9.96
CA ALA A 25 7.61 1.82 8.53
C ALA A 25 6.58 2.71 7.81
N LEU A 26 5.33 2.72 8.28
CA LEU A 26 4.25 3.60 7.82
C LEU A 26 4.30 5.00 8.42
N GLY A 27 5.40 5.35 9.11
CA GLY A 27 5.62 6.70 9.63
C GLY A 27 5.07 6.94 11.03
N TRP A 28 4.52 5.94 11.71
CA TRP A 28 4.18 6.07 13.11
C TRP A 28 5.44 6.24 13.96
N ARG A 29 5.40 7.18 14.91
CA ARG A 29 6.53 7.50 15.78
C ARG A 29 6.05 7.63 17.23
N PRO A 30 6.44 6.72 18.13
CA PRO A 30 5.99 6.74 19.52
C PRO A 30 6.48 7.97 20.31
N ASN A 31 7.49 8.70 19.87
CA ASN A 31 8.05 9.78 20.70
C ASN A 31 7.76 11.20 20.17
N GLN A 32 6.95 11.34 19.12
CA GLN A 32 6.75 12.63 18.44
C GLN A 32 5.50 13.40 18.90
N GLY A 33 4.87 13.05 20.02
CA GLY A 33 3.60 13.67 20.46
C GLY A 33 2.40 13.35 19.55
N MET A 34 2.63 12.65 18.43
CA MET A 34 1.63 12.17 17.46
C MET A 34 0.63 11.15 18.05
N TYR A 35 0.78 10.73 19.30
CA TYR A 35 -0.23 9.92 19.99
C TYR A 35 -1.64 10.54 19.90
N GLN A 36 -1.73 11.87 19.79
CA GLN A 36 -3.00 12.59 19.72
C GLN A 36 -3.54 12.79 18.30
N SER A 37 -2.72 12.68 17.25
CA SER A 37 -3.11 13.01 15.87
C SER A 37 -3.09 11.83 14.90
N GLY A 38 -2.47 10.71 15.28
CA GLY A 38 -2.35 9.54 14.41
C GLY A 38 -1.50 9.83 13.16
N VAL A 39 -1.40 8.83 12.28
CA VAL A 39 -0.80 8.98 10.95
C VAL A 39 -1.91 8.78 9.92
N GLN A 40 -2.11 9.74 9.03
CA GLN A 40 -3.08 9.60 7.95
C GLN A 40 -2.51 8.66 6.88
N LEU A 41 -3.27 7.61 6.59
CA LEU A 41 -2.92 6.61 5.58
C LEU A 41 -3.99 6.62 4.47
N THR A 42 -3.55 6.43 3.23
CA THR A 42 -4.44 6.25 2.08
C THR A 42 -4.38 4.81 1.59
N LEU A 43 -5.55 4.25 1.25
CA LEU A 43 -5.70 2.95 0.60
C LEU A 43 -5.91 3.15 -0.90
N HIS A 44 -5.13 2.46 -1.71
CA HIS A 44 -5.24 2.42 -3.16
C HIS A 44 -5.19 0.98 -3.65
N GLY A 45 -6.03 0.63 -4.62
CA GLY A 45 -6.06 -0.72 -5.17
C GLY A 45 -6.99 -0.86 -6.37
N TRP A 46 -6.90 -2.02 -7.03
CA TRP A 46 -7.88 -2.49 -7.99
C TRP A 46 -8.11 -3.99 -7.81
N GLU A 47 -9.35 -4.42 -8.03
CA GLU A 47 -9.71 -5.84 -7.95
C GLU A 47 -9.12 -6.63 -9.14
N PRO A 48 -8.73 -7.91 -8.95
CA PRO A 48 -8.79 -8.68 -7.69
C PRO A 48 -7.46 -8.75 -6.92
N SER A 49 -6.38 -8.09 -7.39
CA SER A 49 -5.01 -8.54 -7.07
C SER A 49 -4.07 -7.49 -6.49
N TYR A 50 -4.44 -6.20 -6.45
CA TYR A 50 -3.52 -5.16 -6.02
C TYR A 50 -4.18 -4.20 -5.04
N PHE A 51 -3.58 -4.05 -3.87
CA PHE A 51 -3.90 -2.99 -2.93
C PHE A 51 -2.63 -2.58 -2.18
N THR A 52 -2.63 -1.36 -1.69
CA THR A 52 -1.51 -0.75 -0.98
C THR A 52 -2.04 0.24 0.04
N ILE A 53 -1.33 0.34 1.16
CA ILE A 53 -1.57 1.33 2.20
C ILE A 53 -0.28 2.13 2.33
N SER A 54 -0.37 3.45 2.22
CA SER A 54 0.79 4.35 2.28
C SER A 54 0.45 5.64 3.04
N PRO A 55 1.45 6.33 3.62
CA PRO A 55 1.23 7.64 4.23
C PRO A 55 0.64 8.62 3.22
N THR A 56 -0.41 9.33 3.63
CA THR A 56 -1.04 10.36 2.80
C THR A 56 -0.06 11.50 2.53
N GLY A 57 0.00 11.94 1.27
CA GLY A 57 0.94 12.94 0.75
C GLY A 57 2.32 12.39 0.39
N SER A 58 2.61 11.10 0.57
CA SER A 58 3.94 10.54 0.28
C SER A 58 4.15 10.19 -1.19
N ASP A 59 5.41 10.11 -1.61
CA ASP A 59 5.80 9.60 -2.93
C ASP A 59 5.27 8.18 -3.19
N SER A 60 5.15 7.38 -2.12
CA SER A 60 4.59 6.03 -2.19
C SER A 60 3.09 6.06 -2.54
N GLU A 61 2.33 7.03 -2.02
CA GLU A 61 0.93 7.23 -2.41
C GLU A 61 0.83 7.64 -3.88
N LEU A 62 1.66 8.57 -4.34
CA LEU A 62 1.70 9.01 -5.74
C LEU A 62 2.00 7.84 -6.69
N LEU A 63 3.00 7.03 -6.36
CA LEU A 63 3.35 5.81 -7.07
C LEU A 63 2.17 4.83 -7.11
N SER A 64 1.57 4.53 -5.96
CA SER A 64 0.45 3.61 -5.90
C SER A 64 -0.75 4.08 -6.74
N LYS A 65 -1.11 5.36 -6.62
CA LYS A 65 -2.17 5.99 -7.41
C LYS A 65 -1.86 5.92 -8.91
N GLY A 66 -0.61 6.14 -9.29
CA GLY A 66 -0.13 5.99 -10.67
C GLY A 66 -0.29 4.55 -11.18
N THR A 67 0.09 3.57 -10.38
CA THR A 67 -0.05 2.14 -10.72
C THR A 67 -1.52 1.76 -10.90
N VAL A 68 -2.41 2.20 -9.99
CA VAL A 68 -3.86 1.97 -10.12
C VAL A 68 -4.44 2.61 -11.38
N LYS A 69 -4.03 3.84 -11.70
CA LYS A 69 -4.46 4.50 -12.95
C LYS A 69 -3.95 3.77 -14.19
N SER A 70 -2.69 3.33 -14.16
CA SER A 70 -2.06 2.61 -15.28
C SER A 70 -2.73 1.26 -15.54
N SER A 71 -3.13 0.55 -14.48
CA SER A 71 -3.81 -0.75 -14.62
C SER A 71 -5.17 -0.64 -15.35
N GLN A 72 -5.78 0.54 -15.36
CA GLN A 72 -7.02 0.82 -16.10
C GLN A 72 -6.77 1.24 -17.56
N ASN A 73 -5.52 1.52 -17.94
CA ASN A 73 -5.17 1.91 -19.30
C ASN A 73 -5.23 0.71 -20.26
N LYS A 74 -6.06 0.82 -21.30
CA LYS A 74 -6.25 -0.23 -22.32
C LYS A 74 -4.94 -0.64 -23.00
N ASN A 75 -4.06 0.31 -23.30
CA ASN A 75 -2.80 0.03 -23.98
C ASN A 75 -1.86 -0.79 -23.09
N VAL A 76 -1.81 -0.46 -21.80
CA VAL A 76 -1.02 -1.20 -20.81
C VAL A 76 -1.55 -2.63 -20.66
N LYS A 77 -2.87 -2.81 -20.60
CA LYS A 77 -3.48 -4.14 -20.55
C LYS A 77 -3.12 -4.99 -21.78
N ILE A 78 -3.18 -4.42 -22.99
CA ILE A 78 -2.85 -5.10 -24.25
C ILE A 78 -1.38 -5.56 -24.26
N VAL A 79 -0.46 -4.69 -23.86
CA VAL A 79 0.97 -5.03 -23.79
C VAL A 79 1.21 -6.13 -22.75
N LEU A 80 0.62 -6.02 -21.57
CA LEU A 80 0.75 -7.05 -20.52
C LEU A 80 0.15 -8.39 -20.93
N SER A 81 -0.98 -8.42 -21.65
CA SER A 81 -1.53 -9.67 -22.18
C SER A 81 -0.61 -10.30 -23.21
N TYR A 82 -0.07 -9.49 -24.14
CA TYR A 82 0.86 -9.97 -25.15
C TYR A 82 2.13 -10.59 -24.52
N LEU A 83 2.66 -9.98 -23.46
CA LEU A 83 3.84 -10.48 -22.74
C LEU A 83 3.58 -11.74 -21.90
N LYS A 84 2.32 -11.99 -21.50
CA LYS A 84 1.94 -13.15 -20.70
C LYS A 84 1.78 -14.42 -21.54
N ASP A 85 1.47 -14.26 -22.83
CA ASP A 85 1.29 -15.35 -23.78
C ASP A 85 2.61 -15.81 -24.45
N GLN A 86 3.75 -15.24 -24.03
CA GLN A 86 5.10 -15.69 -24.38
C GLN A 86 5.74 -16.45 -23.23
#